data_AF-A0A2D8I2K0-F1
#
_entry.id   AF-A0A2D8I2K0-F1
#
_cell.length_a   1.000
_cell.length_b   1.000
_cell.length_c   1.000
_cell.angle_alpha   90.00
_cell.angle_beta   90.00
_cell.angle_gamma   90.00
#
_symmetry.space_group_name_H-M   'P 1'
#
loop_
_entity.id
_entity.type
_entity.pdbx_description
1 polymer ?
#
loop_
_entity_poly.entity_id
_entity_poly.type
_entity_poly.pdbx_seq_one_letter_code
_entity_poly.pdbx_strand_id
1 'polypeptide(L)'
;MKLSKTSLFIVFLFTFFLSSCGVDLAGNYTGLVEGKKVRILFQKDGQAQLFGYFPDELSGQWVEEKTFKEPQIWTTFNGPKEKPFRVRFELIQEGENLVLVGLKARPMGKGMKLNTVRFQGKPIFKPGA
;
A
#
# COMPACT_ATOMS: atom_id res chain seq x y z
N MET A 1 -59.64 -14.38 22.42
CA MET A 1 -59.58 -13.69 21.11
C MET A 1 -58.81 -12.38 21.28
N LYS A 2 -57.53 -12.35 20.91
CA LYS A 2 -56.74 -11.14 20.58
C LYS A 2 -55.48 -11.62 19.85
N LEU A 3 -55.40 -11.25 18.58
CA LEU A 3 -54.44 -11.74 17.59
C LEU A 3 -53.01 -11.30 17.92
N SER A 4 -52.08 -12.22 17.69
CA SER A 4 -50.63 -12.04 17.72
C SER A 4 -50.17 -10.98 16.72
N LYS A 5 -49.26 -10.10 17.14
CA LYS A 5 -48.42 -9.30 16.23
C LYS A 5 -47.02 -9.88 16.22
N THR A 6 -46.76 -10.81 15.32
CA THR A 6 -45.41 -11.24 14.96
C THR A 6 -44.82 -10.15 14.06
N SER A 7 -44.01 -9.26 14.62
CA SER A 7 -43.24 -8.29 13.84
C SER A 7 -42.01 -9.01 13.28
N LEU A 8 -42.09 -9.35 12.00
CA LEU A 8 -41.06 -10.00 11.23
C LEU A 8 -39.94 -8.97 10.95
N PHE A 9 -38.91 -8.96 11.79
CA PHE A 9 -37.73 -8.11 11.64
C PHE A 9 -36.82 -8.69 10.53
N ILE A 10 -37.11 -8.37 9.28
CA ILE A 10 -36.24 -8.69 8.14
C ILE A 10 -35.24 -7.53 8.00
N VAL A 11 -34.08 -7.64 8.64
CA VAL A 11 -32.95 -6.74 8.36
C VAL A 11 -32.16 -7.35 7.21
N PHE A 12 -32.31 -6.68 6.07
CA PHE A 12 -31.67 -6.93 4.78
C PHE A 12 -30.15 -7.04 4.96
N LEU A 13 -29.61 -8.25 4.79
CA LEU A 13 -28.18 -8.50 4.73
C LEU A 13 -27.67 -7.93 3.40
N PHE A 14 -27.20 -6.69 3.43
CA PHE A 14 -26.54 -6.03 2.30
C PHE A 14 -25.19 -6.74 2.06
N THR A 15 -25.19 -7.82 1.29
CA THR A 15 -23.98 -8.40 0.71
C THR A 15 -23.49 -7.45 -0.37
N PHE A 16 -22.70 -6.46 0.07
CA PHE A 16 -21.96 -5.55 -0.79
C PHE A 16 -20.83 -6.36 -1.46
N PHE A 17 -21.18 -7.15 -2.49
CA PHE A 17 -20.20 -7.68 -3.44
C PHE A 17 -19.74 -6.51 -4.31
N LEU A 18 -18.83 -5.70 -3.78
CA LEU A 18 -17.99 -4.87 -4.62
C LEU A 18 -17.07 -5.81 -5.38
N SER A 19 -17.47 -6.10 -6.61
CA SER A 19 -16.60 -6.60 -7.68
C SER A 19 -15.48 -5.57 -7.88
N SER A 20 -14.44 -5.65 -7.06
CA SER A 20 -13.24 -4.85 -7.19
C SER A 20 -12.52 -5.32 -8.45
N CYS A 21 -12.71 -4.58 -9.55
CA CYS A 21 -11.77 -4.57 -10.66
C CYS A 21 -10.54 -3.77 -10.18
N GLY A 22 -9.84 -4.34 -9.19
CA GLY A 22 -8.63 -3.79 -8.59
C GLY A 22 -7.45 -4.66 -8.97
N VAL A 23 -6.25 -4.08 -8.90
CA VAL A 23 -5.01 -4.80 -9.14
C VAL A 23 -4.84 -5.93 -8.12
N ASP A 24 -4.60 -7.17 -8.59
CA ASP A 24 -4.17 -8.27 -7.72
C ASP A 24 -2.70 -8.08 -7.34
N LEU A 25 -2.48 -7.31 -6.28
CA LEU A 25 -1.15 -6.94 -5.82
C LEU A 25 -0.60 -7.88 -4.74
N ALA A 26 -1.42 -8.80 -4.22
CA ALA A 26 -1.04 -9.60 -3.06
C ALA A 26 0.15 -10.50 -3.38
N GLY A 27 1.22 -10.39 -2.59
CA GLY A 27 2.44 -11.12 -2.86
C GLY A 27 3.69 -10.42 -2.37
N ASN A 28 4.82 -11.06 -2.64
CA ASN A 28 6.13 -10.60 -2.24
C ASN A 28 6.87 -10.05 -3.45
N TYR A 29 7.50 -8.89 -3.32
CA TYR A 29 8.19 -8.22 -4.40
C TYR A 29 9.58 -7.80 -3.96
N THR A 30 10.61 -8.12 -4.75
CA THR A 30 12.00 -7.85 -4.43
C THR A 30 12.68 -7.01 -5.51
N GLY A 31 13.46 -6.02 -5.10
CA GLY A 31 14.15 -5.11 -6.00
C GLY A 31 15.43 -4.58 -5.40
N LEU A 32 16.22 -3.88 -6.22
CA LEU A 32 17.39 -3.13 -5.78
C LEU A 32 17.07 -1.64 -5.80
N VAL A 33 17.11 -0.99 -4.64
CA VAL A 33 16.95 0.46 -4.50
C VAL A 33 18.24 1.02 -3.95
N GLU A 34 18.92 1.87 -4.72
CA GLU A 34 20.18 2.51 -4.30
C GLU A 34 21.24 1.48 -3.84
N GLY A 35 21.33 0.35 -4.54
CA GLY A 35 22.27 -0.74 -4.22
C GLY A 35 21.84 -1.66 -3.06
N LYS A 36 20.73 -1.36 -2.37
CA LYS A 36 20.18 -2.19 -1.29
C LYS A 36 19.13 -3.15 -1.81
N LYS A 37 19.16 -4.40 -1.35
CA LYS A 37 18.08 -5.37 -1.58
C LYS A 37 16.88 -4.98 -0.73
N VAL A 38 15.79 -4.61 -1.39
CA VAL A 38 14.54 -4.19 -0.76
C VAL A 38 13.46 -5.22 -1.08
N ARG A 39 12.60 -5.49 -0.10
CA ARG A 39 11.46 -6.38 -0.25
C ARG A 39 10.19 -5.69 0.23
N ILE A 40 9.11 -5.82 -0.53
CA ILE A 40 7.77 -5.34 -0.17
C ILE A 40 6.83 -6.54 -0.16
N LEU A 41 6.16 -6.77 0.96
CA LEU A 41 5.10 -7.77 1.06
C LEU A 41 3.74 -7.05 1.07
N PHE A 42 2.92 -7.28 0.07
CA PHE A 42 1.54 -6.79 -0.02
C PHE A 42 0.57 -7.87 0.44
N GLN A 43 -0.31 -7.49 1.36
CA GLN A 43 -1.38 -8.35 1.86
C GLN A 43 -2.71 -7.97 1.19
N LYS A 44 -3.63 -8.94 1.15
CA LYS A 44 -4.94 -8.81 0.47
C LYS A 44 -5.87 -7.75 1.08
N ASP A 45 -5.58 -7.31 2.30
CA ASP A 45 -6.39 -6.38 3.08
C ASP A 45 -5.89 -4.91 3.00
N GLY A 46 -5.00 -4.61 2.06
CA GLY A 46 -4.41 -3.27 1.93
C GLY A 46 -3.18 -3.04 2.80
N GLN A 47 -2.75 -4.01 3.61
CA GLN A 47 -1.53 -3.89 4.39
C GLN A 47 -0.27 -4.13 3.55
N ALA A 48 0.82 -3.47 3.93
CA ALA A 48 2.13 -3.69 3.33
C ALA A 48 3.25 -3.69 4.38
N GLN A 49 4.30 -4.47 4.12
CA GLN A 49 5.53 -4.49 4.92
C GLN A 49 6.75 -4.23 4.05
N LEU A 50 7.67 -3.40 4.52
CA LEU A 50 8.91 -3.04 3.85
C LEU A 50 10.12 -3.58 4.63
N PHE A 51 11.03 -4.23 3.91
CA PHE A 51 12.25 -4.80 4.46
C PHE A 51 13.48 -4.31 3.69
N GLY A 52 14.60 -4.13 4.37
CA GLY A 52 15.94 -3.95 3.78
C GLY A 52 16.29 -2.53 3.33
N TYR A 53 15.31 -1.63 3.13
CA TYR A 53 15.62 -0.23 2.80
C TYR A 53 16.02 0.60 4.04
N PHE A 54 15.31 0.37 5.15
CA PHE A 54 15.62 0.91 6.48
C PHE A 54 16.18 -0.19 7.39
N PRO A 55 16.86 0.17 8.50
CA PRO A 55 17.32 -0.81 9.50
C PRO A 55 16.17 -1.61 10.10
N ASP A 56 15.06 -0.93 10.42
CA ASP A 56 13.86 -1.55 10.97
C ASP A 56 12.88 -1.93 9.85
N GLU A 57 12.15 -3.02 10.09
CA GLU A 57 11.01 -3.38 9.25
C GLU A 57 9.89 -2.36 9.44
N LEU A 58 9.33 -1.87 8.33
CA LEU A 58 8.27 -0.87 8.39
C LEU A 58 6.94 -1.45 7.96
N SER A 59 5.92 -1.26 8.78
CA SER A 59 4.53 -1.57 8.45
C SER A 59 3.83 -0.36 7.85
N GLY A 60 2.91 -0.64 6.93
CA GLY A 60 2.25 0.38 6.14
C GLY A 60 0.94 -0.10 5.52
N GLN A 61 0.42 0.74 4.65
CA GLN A 61 -0.78 0.48 3.87
C GLN A 61 -0.48 0.81 2.42
N TRP A 62 -1.16 0.12 1.50
CA TRP A 62 -1.13 0.42 0.08
C TRP A 62 -2.53 0.77 -0.41
N VAL A 63 -2.58 1.63 -1.42
CA VAL A 63 -3.80 1.97 -2.14
C VAL A 63 -3.49 2.08 -3.63
N GLU A 64 -4.45 1.67 -4.46
CA GLU A 64 -4.42 1.96 -5.89
C GLU A 64 -5.08 3.32 -6.12
N GLU A 65 -4.33 4.27 -6.66
CA GLU A 65 -4.78 5.62 -6.98
C GLU A 65 -4.92 5.77 -8.49
N LYS A 66 -6.13 6.12 -8.92
CA LYS A 66 -6.42 6.42 -10.33
C LYS A 66 -5.90 7.81 -10.64
N THR A 67 -4.74 7.88 -11.27
CA THR A 67 -4.21 9.15 -11.78
C THR A 67 -4.72 9.40 -13.20
N PHE A 68 -4.54 10.62 -13.72
CA PHE A 68 -4.83 10.93 -15.13
C PHE A 68 -3.96 10.15 -16.14
N LYS A 69 -2.92 9.46 -15.65
CA LYS A 69 -2.01 8.61 -16.45
C LYS A 69 -2.28 7.14 -16.09
N GLU A 70 -1.23 6.37 -15.84
CA GLU A 70 -1.33 4.99 -15.38
C GLU A 70 -1.77 4.94 -13.90
N PRO A 71 -2.56 3.93 -13.50
CA PRO A 71 -2.85 3.68 -12.10
C PRO A 71 -1.55 3.60 -11.30
N GLN A 72 -1.49 4.31 -10.18
CA GLN A 72 -0.33 4.30 -9.29
C GLN A 72 -0.66 3.53 -8.03
N ILE A 73 0.25 2.66 -7.63
CA ILE A 73 0.20 1.98 -6.34
C ILE A 73 0.99 2.84 -5.36
N TRP A 74 0.31 3.41 -4.38
CA TRP A 74 0.95 4.21 -3.33
C TRP A 74 1.05 3.39 -2.06
N THR A 75 2.29 3.05 -1.68
CA THR A 75 2.56 2.30 -0.45
C THR A 75 3.17 3.23 0.59
N THR A 76 2.47 3.45 1.70
CA THR A 76 2.88 4.37 2.75
C THR A 76 3.25 3.60 4.01
N PHE A 77 4.49 3.75 4.46
CA PHE A 77 5.02 3.12 5.67
C PHE A 77 5.30 4.15 6.75
N ASN A 78 5.13 3.76 8.02
CA ASN A 78 5.50 4.59 9.16
C ASN A 78 6.78 4.04 9.80
N GLY A 79 7.69 4.95 10.15
CA GLY A 79 8.88 4.66 10.94
C GLY A 79 8.56 4.29 12.40
N PRO A 80 9.58 3.88 13.16
CA PRO A 80 9.44 3.50 14.57
C PRO A 80 8.99 4.68 15.44
N LYS A 81 8.41 4.39 16.61
CA LYS A 81 7.82 5.41 17.50
C LYS A 81 8.88 6.36 18.07
N GLU A 82 10.09 5.85 18.26
CA GLU A 82 11.25 6.55 18.83
C GLU A 82 11.76 7.63 17.86
N LYS A 83 11.67 7.37 16.55
CA LYS A 83 12.06 8.29 15.49
C LYS A 83 10.99 8.29 14.40
N PRO A 84 9.85 8.96 14.62
CA PRO A 84 8.70 8.82 13.77
C PRO A 84 8.91 9.56 12.45
N PHE A 85 8.80 8.82 11.35
CA PHE A 85 8.78 9.36 10.00
C PHE A 85 7.72 8.63 9.17
N ARG A 86 7.43 9.18 8.00
CA ARG A 86 6.58 8.53 7.00
C ARG A 86 7.33 8.51 5.69
N VAL A 87 7.27 7.37 5.02
CA VAL A 87 7.79 7.20 3.67
C VAL A 87 6.70 6.65 2.77
N ARG A 88 6.63 7.14 1.54
CA ARG A 88 5.72 6.69 0.50
C ARG A 88 6.53 6.25 -0.71
N PHE A 89 6.25 5.05 -1.16
CA PHE A 89 6.70 4.52 -2.44
C PHE A 89 5.57 4.73 -3.43
N GLU A 90 5.88 5.35 -4.56
CA GLU A 90 4.98 5.54 -5.69
C GLU A 90 5.42 4.55 -6.76
N LEU A 91 4.60 3.53 -6.96
CA LEU A 91 4.87 2.39 -7.82
C LEU A 91 3.93 2.42 -9.03
N ILE A 92 4.42 1.97 -10.18
CA ILE A 92 3.62 1.69 -11.36
C ILE A 92 3.73 0.19 -11.65
N GLN A 93 2.61 -0.44 -11.98
CA GLN A 93 2.62 -1.84 -12.40
C GLN A 93 2.98 -1.96 -13.88
N GLU A 94 4.03 -2.72 -14.18
CA GLU A 94 4.46 -3.08 -15.53
C GLU A 94 4.45 -4.60 -15.67
N GLY A 95 3.34 -5.16 -16.16
CA GLY A 95 3.09 -6.61 -16.16
C GLY A 95 2.99 -7.14 -14.73
N GLU A 96 3.84 -8.12 -14.39
CA GLU A 96 3.94 -8.66 -13.03
C GLU A 96 4.91 -7.86 -12.14
N ASN A 97 5.66 -6.90 -12.71
CA ASN A 97 6.65 -6.13 -11.98
C ASN A 97 6.08 -4.81 -11.45
N LEU A 98 6.74 -4.25 -10.43
CA LEU A 98 6.45 -2.92 -9.91
C LEU A 98 7.66 -2.02 -10.10
N VAL A 99 7.46 -0.90 -10.80
CA VAL A 99 8.51 0.10 -11.04
C VAL A 99 8.36 1.24 -10.04
N LEU A 100 9.42 1.52 -9.28
CA LEU A 100 9.46 2.67 -8.38
C LEU A 100 9.72 3.94 -9.17
N VAL A 101 8.71 4.81 -9.23
CA VAL A 101 8.77 6.09 -9.94
C VAL A 101 8.89 7.28 -9.00
N GLY A 102 8.59 7.09 -7.72
CA GLY A 102 8.73 8.13 -6.72
C GLY A 102 8.96 7.57 -5.33
N LEU A 103 9.79 8.26 -4.55
CA LEU A 103 9.95 8.02 -3.12
C LEU A 103 9.78 9.37 -2.43
N LYS A 104 8.83 9.43 -1.50
CA LYS A 104 8.58 10.64 -0.72
C LYS A 104 8.75 10.33 0.76
N ALA A 105 9.52 11.14 1.47
CA ALA A 105 9.78 10.92 2.89
C ALA A 105 9.60 12.21 3.70
N ARG A 106 9.15 12.08 4.95
CA ARG A 106 9.14 13.18 5.92
C ARG A 106 9.26 12.68 7.36
N PRO A 107 9.92 13.41 8.24
CA PRO A 107 9.69 13.28 9.68
C PRO A 107 8.23 13.56 10.03
N MET A 108 7.72 12.95 11.10
CA MET A 108 6.40 13.28 11.63
C MET A 108 6.47 14.50 12.56
N GLY A 109 5.55 15.44 12.39
CA GLY A 109 5.51 16.69 13.16
C GLY A 109 4.60 17.74 12.51
N LYS A 110 4.23 18.78 13.27
CA LYS A 110 3.37 19.87 12.78
C LYS A 110 4.08 20.63 11.64
N GLY A 111 3.40 20.83 10.52
CA GLY A 111 3.92 21.57 9.36
C GLY A 111 4.87 20.80 8.43
N MET A 112 5.20 19.54 8.74
CA MET A 112 6.13 18.74 7.92
C MET A 112 5.46 18.20 6.65
N LYS A 113 6.05 18.45 5.48
CA LYS A 113 5.57 17.93 4.18
C LYS A 113 6.45 16.80 3.68
N LEU A 114 5.87 15.94 2.83
CA LEU A 114 6.58 14.87 2.13
C LEU A 114 7.57 15.48 1.14
N ASN A 115 8.85 15.19 1.31
CA ASN A 115 9.92 15.63 0.42
C ASN A 115 10.21 14.52 -0.59
N THR A 116 10.40 14.90 -1.85
CA THR A 116 10.75 13.94 -2.91
C THR A 116 12.22 13.56 -2.79
N VAL A 117 12.48 12.26 -2.69
CA VAL A 117 13.82 11.68 -2.73
C VAL A 117 14.12 11.32 -4.18
N ARG A 118 15.27 11.77 -4.69
CA ARG A 118 15.73 11.44 -6.03
C ARG A 118 16.64 10.22 -5.94
N PHE A 119 16.32 9.17 -6.68
CA PHE A 119 17.17 8.01 -6.87
C PHE A 119 17.64 7.93 -8.32
N GLN A 120 18.80 7.33 -8.55
CA GLN A 120 19.31 7.11 -9.90
C GLN A 120 18.65 5.86 -10.52
N GLY A 121 18.18 5.98 -11.75
CA GLY A 121 17.52 4.89 -12.48
C GLY A 121 16.06 4.65 -12.08
N LYS A 122 15.51 3.52 -12.53
CA LYS A 122 14.15 3.06 -12.22
C LYS A 122 14.22 1.71 -11.50
N PRO A 123 14.21 1.68 -10.15
CA PRO A 123 14.20 0.43 -9.41
C PRO A 123 12.99 -0.42 -9.81
N ILE A 124 13.25 -1.67 -10.18
CA ILE A 124 12.22 -2.65 -10.55
C ILE A 124 12.13 -3.68 -9.45
N PHE A 125 10.93 -3.86 -8.93
CA PHE A 125 10.57 -4.92 -8.02
C PHE A 125 9.92 -6.04 -8.79
N LYS A 126 10.47 -7.24 -8.68
CA LYS A 126 9.97 -8.45 -9.31
C LYS A 126 9.22 -9.30 -8.28
N PRO A 127 8.15 -10.00 -8.67
CA PRO A 127 7.49 -10.93 -7.77
C PRO A 127 8.52 -11.99 -7.31
N GLY A 128 8.62 -12.19 -6.01
CA GLY A 128 9.39 -13.26 -5.41
C GLY A 128 8.57 -14.55 -5.50
N ALA A 129 9.19 -15.60 -6.03
CA ALA A 129 8.66 -16.96 -5.96
C ALA A 129 8.45 -17.42 -4.51
#